data_AF-A0A8J6YMP2-F1
#
_entry.id   AF-A0A8J6YMP2-F1
#
_cell.length_a   1.000
_cell.length_b   1.000
_cell.length_c   1.000
_cell.angle_alpha   90.00
_cell.angle_beta   90.00
_cell.angle_gamma   90.00
#
_symmetry.space_group_name_H-M   'P 1'
#
loop_
_entity.id
_entity.type
_entity.pdbx_description
1 polymer ?
#
loop_
_entity_poly.entity_id
_entity_poly.type
_entity_poly.pdbx_seq_one_letter_code
_entity_poly.pdbx_strand_id
1 'polypeptide(L)'
;MVNREEHASYTSVNGEIVEDARPRYDIRRVVGTNIRSLRLEAGLAQDVLATRMGVDQAYVSKLEAGKRNPTITTISYAARALGVEVSTLFLTEGVRSAKVSAWPGDNITFIKPVHDDSDAGRR
;
A
#
# COMPACT_ATOMS: atom_id res chain seq x y z
N MET A 1 26.91 22.71 19.74
CA MET A 1 26.11 22.72 18.50
C MET A 1 24.72 22.24 18.86
N VAL A 2 23.73 23.12 18.78
CA VAL A 2 22.38 22.95 19.31
C VAL A 2 21.68 21.73 18.70
N ASN A 3 21.14 20.89 19.59
CA ASN A 3 20.26 19.77 19.27
C ASN A 3 19.04 20.30 18.51
N ARG A 4 18.86 19.79 17.30
CA ARG A 4 17.71 20.11 16.44
C ARG A 4 16.48 19.49 17.09
N GLU A 5 15.63 20.37 17.61
CA GLU A 5 14.41 20.07 18.36
C GLU A 5 13.54 19.01 17.67
N GLU A 6 13.36 17.87 18.33
CA GLU A 6 12.29 16.91 18.05
C GLU A 6 10.97 17.53 18.54
N HIS A 7 10.35 18.37 17.71
CA HIS A 7 9.02 18.87 18.01
C HIS A 7 8.03 17.70 17.94
N ALA A 8 7.62 17.18 19.11
CA ALA A 8 6.39 16.43 19.25
C ALA A 8 5.22 17.31 18.82
N SER A 9 4.47 16.88 17.80
CA SER A 9 3.22 17.51 17.42
C SER A 9 2.19 17.17 18.48
N TYR A 10 1.71 18.19 19.20
CA TYR A 10 0.65 18.04 20.19
C TYR A 10 -0.69 18.45 19.57
N THR A 11 -1.75 17.71 19.86
CA THR A 11 -3.12 18.03 19.42
C THR A 11 -4.01 18.25 20.65
N SER A 12 -4.91 19.23 20.58
CA SER A 12 -5.94 19.40 21.60
C SER A 12 -7.15 18.52 21.28
N VAL A 13 -7.49 17.60 22.18
CA VAL A 13 -8.72 16.80 22.13
C VAL A 13 -9.50 17.05 23.41
N ASN A 14 -10.72 17.56 23.31
CA ASN A 14 -11.58 17.91 24.46
C ASN A 14 -10.91 18.84 25.51
N GLY A 15 -9.97 19.69 25.10
CA GLY A 15 -9.24 20.60 25.99
C GLY A 15 -7.98 19.99 26.63
N GLU A 16 -7.70 18.71 26.41
CA GLU A 16 -6.47 18.06 26.85
C GLU A 16 -5.42 18.09 25.73
N ILE A 17 -4.18 18.42 26.11
CA ILE A 17 -3.03 18.33 25.21
C ILE A 17 -2.57 16.87 25.17
N VAL A 18 -2.85 16.20 24.06
CA VAL A 18 -2.40 14.82 23.83
C VAL A 18 -1.26 14.81 22.83
N GLU A 19 -0.32 13.89 23.01
CA GLU A 19 0.67 13.54 21.99
C GLU A 19 -0.08 13.09 20.73
N ASP A 20 0.25 13.65 19.56
CA ASP A 20 -0.34 13.21 18.31
C ASP A 20 0.13 11.79 17.99
N ALA A 21 -0.72 10.82 18.33
CA ALA A 21 -0.46 9.39 18.13
C ALA A 21 -0.44 8.98 16.64
N ARG A 22 -0.64 9.91 15.70
CA ARG A 22 -0.52 9.62 14.27
C ARG A 22 0.95 9.36 13.92
N PRO A 23 1.22 8.35 13.08
CA PRO A 23 2.58 8.08 12.63
C PRO A 23 3.15 9.31 11.91
N ARG A 24 4.41 9.66 12.22
CA ARG A 24 5.14 10.77 11.58
C ARG A 24 5.46 10.53 10.09
N TYR A 25 5.00 9.41 9.52
CA TYR A 25 5.23 9.01 8.13
C TYR A 25 3.90 8.75 7.41
N ASP A 26 3.87 9.00 6.10
CA ASP A 26 2.69 8.72 5.27
C ASP A 26 2.64 7.22 4.95
N ILE A 27 1.67 6.51 5.55
CA ILE A 27 1.46 5.08 5.34
C ILE A 27 1.25 4.72 3.85
N ARG A 28 0.68 5.62 3.05
CA ARG A 28 0.47 5.40 1.61
C ARG A 28 1.80 5.33 0.87
N ARG A 29 2.80 6.12 1.32
CA ARG A 29 4.16 6.06 0.77
C ARG A 29 4.88 4.79 1.18
N VAL A 30 4.71 4.32 2.41
CA VAL A 30 5.26 3.03 2.88
C VAL A 30 4.73 1.91 1.99
N VAL A 31 3.40 1.81 1.88
CA VAL A 31 2.74 0.77 1.07
C VAL A 31 3.13 0.87 -0.41
N GLY A 32 3.10 2.06 -0.99
CA GLY A 32 3.47 2.26 -2.40
C GLY A 32 4.92 1.87 -2.69
N THR A 33 5.85 2.22 -1.79
CA THR A 33 7.27 1.88 -1.93
C THR A 33 7.47 0.37 -1.84
N ASN A 34 6.80 -0.30 -0.90
CA ASN A 34 6.90 -1.75 -0.72
C ASN A 34 6.33 -2.51 -1.92
N ILE A 35 5.18 -2.08 -2.46
CA ILE A 35 4.61 -2.62 -3.70
C ILE A 35 5.61 -2.49 -4.86
N ARG A 36 6.22 -1.30 -5.01
CA ARG A 36 7.21 -1.06 -6.07
C ARG A 36 8.44 -1.96 -5.92
N SER A 37 9.00 -2.06 -4.72
CA SER A 37 10.19 -2.88 -4.46
C SER A 37 9.91 -4.35 -4.79
N LEU A 38 8.81 -4.90 -4.26
CA LEU A 38 8.41 -6.29 -4.53
C LEU A 38 8.09 -6.54 -6.01
N ARG A 39 7.49 -5.56 -6.70
CA ARG A 39 7.24 -5.65 -8.15
C ARG A 39 8.56 -5.78 -8.91
N LEU A 40 9.55 -4.95 -8.57
CA LEU A 40 10.87 -4.96 -9.20
C LEU A 40 11.64 -6.25 -8.89
N GLU A 41 11.58 -6.74 -7.65
CA GLU A 41 12.14 -8.05 -7.25
C GLU A 41 11.51 -9.22 -8.02
N ALA A 42 10.20 -9.12 -8.31
CA ALA A 42 9.49 -10.09 -9.13
C ALA A 42 9.72 -9.91 -10.65
N GLY A 43 10.50 -8.91 -11.07
CA GLY A 43 10.81 -8.64 -12.48
C GLY A 43 9.60 -8.18 -13.31
N LEU A 44 8.57 -7.62 -12.68
CA LEU A 44 7.33 -7.25 -13.34
C LEU A 44 7.34 -5.79 -13.80
N ALA A 45 6.82 -5.50 -14.99
CA ALA A 45 6.47 -4.15 -15.38
C ALA A 45 5.15 -3.70 -14.71
N GLN A 46 4.89 -2.39 -14.66
CA GLN A 46 3.71 -1.84 -13.97
C GLN A 46 2.38 -2.28 -14.61
N ASP A 47 2.34 -2.38 -15.94
CA ASP A 47 1.19 -2.89 -16.72
C ASP A 47 0.90 -4.37 -16.44
N VAL A 48 1.95 -5.18 -16.24
CA VAL A 48 1.81 -6.58 -15.84
C VAL A 48 1.21 -6.69 -14.44
N LEU A 49 1.69 -5.89 -13.48
CA LEU A 49 1.10 -5.84 -12.14
C LEU A 49 -0.36 -5.36 -12.20
N ALA A 50 -0.64 -4.31 -12.99
CA ALA A 50 -1.98 -3.78 -13.16
C ALA A 50 -2.97 -4.84 -13.69
N THR A 51 -2.54 -5.61 -14.69
CA THR A 51 -3.30 -6.72 -15.25
C THR A 51 -3.61 -7.78 -14.19
N ARG A 52 -2.63 -8.16 -13.36
CA ARG A 52 -2.82 -9.13 -12.27
C ARG A 52 -3.76 -8.61 -11.17
N MET A 53 -3.78 -7.31 -10.95
CA MET A 53 -4.65 -6.64 -9.98
C MET A 53 -6.04 -6.31 -10.54
N GLY A 54 -6.26 -6.41 -11.85
CA GLY A 54 -7.52 -6.01 -12.50
C GLY A 54 -7.74 -4.49 -12.54
N VAL A 55 -6.67 -3.69 -12.59
CA VAL A 55 -6.71 -2.22 -12.65
C VAL A 55 -5.90 -1.70 -13.85
N ASP A 56 -5.95 -0.40 -14.10
CA ASP A 56 -5.12 0.23 -15.14
C ASP A 56 -3.68 0.54 -14.65
N GLN A 57 -2.75 0.68 -15.60
CA GLN A 57 -1.34 0.97 -15.31
C GLN A 57 -1.15 2.31 -14.58
N ALA A 58 -1.97 3.33 -14.88
CA ALA A 58 -1.87 4.63 -14.22
C ALA A 58 -2.29 4.55 -12.75
N TYR A 59 -3.23 3.66 -12.41
CA TYR A 59 -3.58 3.33 -11.03
C TYR A 59 -2.36 2.76 -10.29
N VAL A 60 -1.69 1.75 -10.85
CA VAL A 60 -0.47 1.18 -10.26
C VAL A 60 0.63 2.23 -10.09
N SER A 61 0.83 3.09 -11.09
CA SER A 61 1.81 4.19 -11.00
C SER A 61 1.50 5.15 -9.84
N LYS A 62 0.24 5.57 -9.68
CA LYS A 62 -0.18 6.45 -8.57
C LYS A 62 -0.13 5.72 -7.22
N LEU A 63 -0.43 4.43 -7.18
CA LEU A 63 -0.35 3.57 -6.00
C LEU A 63 1.10 3.47 -5.52
N GLU A 64 2.04 3.13 -6.40
CA GLU A 64 3.47 3.04 -6.09
C GLU A 64 4.06 4.39 -5.63
N ALA A 65 3.50 5.50 -6.11
CA ALA A 65 3.89 6.84 -5.69
C ALA A 65 3.27 7.31 -4.37
N GLY A 66 2.39 6.51 -3.73
CA GLY A 66 1.64 6.90 -2.53
C GLY A 66 0.63 8.03 -2.77
N LYS A 67 0.24 8.29 -4.02
CA LYS A 67 -0.66 9.39 -4.42
C LYS A 67 -2.14 9.02 -4.33
N ARG A 68 -2.46 7.79 -3.92
CA ARG A 68 -3.84 7.28 -3.76
C ARG A 68 -4.03 6.76 -2.34
N ASN A 69 -5.28 6.76 -1.90
CA ASN A 69 -5.73 6.05 -0.72
C ASN A 69 -6.42 4.75 -1.15
N PRO A 70 -5.67 3.67 -1.42
CA PRO A 70 -6.26 2.41 -1.87
C PRO A 70 -7.15 1.81 -0.78
N THR A 71 -8.22 1.13 -1.18
CA THR A 71 -9.03 0.34 -0.25
C THR A 71 -8.22 -0.85 0.26
N ILE A 72 -8.62 -1.41 1.40
CA ILE A 72 -8.02 -2.64 1.95
C ILE A 72 -8.10 -3.78 0.91
N THR A 73 -9.21 -3.85 0.17
CA THR A 73 -9.40 -4.82 -0.92
C THR A 73 -8.34 -4.65 -2.01
N THR A 74 -8.07 -3.43 -2.48
CA THR A 74 -7.01 -3.16 -3.45
C THR A 74 -5.63 -3.58 -2.94
N ILE A 75 -5.34 -3.32 -1.66
CA ILE A 75 -4.08 -3.75 -1.04
C ILE A 75 -3.96 -5.28 -1.02
N SER A 76 -5.07 -5.99 -0.72
CA SER A 76 -5.09 -7.45 -0.77
C SER A 76 -4.83 -8.00 -2.19
N TYR A 77 -5.37 -7.33 -3.23
CA TYR A 77 -5.12 -7.69 -4.63
C TYR A 77 -3.66 -7.46 -5.03
N ALA A 78 -3.05 -6.36 -4.58
CA ALA A 78 -1.63 -6.10 -4.81
C ALA A 78 -0.75 -7.19 -4.16
N ALA A 79 -1.01 -7.54 -2.90
CA ALA A 79 -0.29 -8.58 -2.18
C ALA A 79 -0.40 -9.94 -2.88
N ARG A 80 -1.62 -10.30 -3.30
CA ARG A 80 -1.88 -11.53 -4.06
C ARG A 80 -1.17 -11.54 -5.41
N ALA A 81 -1.25 -10.44 -6.18
CA ALA A 81 -0.60 -10.31 -7.48
C ALA A 81 0.94 -10.42 -7.41
N LEU A 82 1.51 -10.04 -6.25
CA LEU A 82 2.94 -10.12 -5.93
C LEU A 82 3.34 -11.43 -5.24
N GLY A 83 2.38 -12.26 -4.81
CA GLY A 83 2.66 -13.54 -4.14
C GLY A 83 3.22 -13.39 -2.72
N VAL A 84 2.86 -12.32 -2.00
CA VAL A 84 3.33 -12.03 -0.63
C VAL A 84 2.17 -11.93 0.35
N GLU A 85 2.47 -12.01 1.64
CA GLU A 85 1.50 -11.67 2.68
C GLU A 85 1.17 -10.18 2.66
N VAL A 86 -0.09 -9.84 2.93
CA VAL A 86 -0.56 -8.44 2.95
C VAL A 86 0.19 -7.59 3.99
N SER A 87 0.58 -8.20 5.11
CA SER A 87 1.41 -7.61 6.18
C SER A 87 2.73 -7.06 5.63
N THR A 88 3.33 -7.73 4.66
CA THR A 88 4.61 -7.37 4.04
C THR A 88 4.55 -5.98 3.40
N LEU A 89 3.37 -5.56 2.92
CA LEU A 89 3.19 -4.25 2.31
C LEU A 89 3.26 -3.09 3.31
N PHE A 90 3.14 -3.36 4.61
CA PHE A 90 3.11 -2.33 5.66
C PHE A 90 4.41 -2.22 6.47
N LEU A 91 5.43 -3.03 6.16
CA LEU A 91 6.70 -3.01 6.89
C LEU A 91 7.44 -1.68 6.67
N THR A 92 7.87 -1.05 7.76
CA THR A 92 8.61 0.22 7.76
C THR A 92 10.13 0.02 7.69
N GLU A 93 10.62 -1.16 8.08
CA GLU A 93 12.03 -1.55 7.99
C GLU A 93 12.18 -2.63 6.92
N GLY A 94 13.19 -2.47 6.05
CA GLY A 94 13.53 -3.30 4.88
C GLY A 94 12.62 -4.48 4.58
N VAL A 95 11.88 -4.41 3.47
CA VAL A 95 10.99 -5.48 3.02
C VAL A 95 11.77 -6.77 2.84
N ARG A 96 11.48 -7.78 3.66
CA ARG A 96 11.89 -9.16 3.42
C ARG A 96 10.72 -9.86 2.72
N SER A 97 10.96 -10.42 1.55
CA SER A 97 9.98 -11.24 0.84
C SER A 97 9.62 -12.47 1.68
N ALA A 98 8.55 -12.36 2.48
CA ALA A 98 7.88 -13.51 3.07
C ALA A 98 6.97 -14.10 1.98
N LYS A 99 7.49 -15.09 1.24
CA LYS A 99 6.70 -15.81 0.23
C LYS A 99 5.62 -16.63 0.91
N VAL A 100 4.39 -16.50 0.45
CA VAL A 100 3.28 -17.38 0.89
C VAL A 100 3.45 -18.73 0.19
N SER A 101 3.46 -19.83 0.96
CA SER A 101 3.71 -21.18 0.44
C SER A 101 2.52 -21.80 -0.32
N ALA A 102 1.29 -21.32 -0.10
CA ALA A 102 0.09 -21.62 -0.89
C ALA A 102 -1.07 -20.71 -0.41
N TRP A 103 -1.85 -20.13 -1.31
CA TRP A 103 -3.10 -19.46 -0.93
C TRP A 103 -4.23 -20.50 -0.80
N PRO A 104 -5.03 -20.50 0.27
CA PRO A 104 -6.23 -21.33 0.34
C PRO A 104 -7.22 -20.90 -0.75
N GLY A 105 -7.44 -21.76 -1.75
CA GLY A 105 -8.44 -21.53 -2.80
C GLY A 105 -7.90 -21.18 -4.20
N ASP A 106 -6.65 -21.50 -4.52
CA ASP A 106 -6.06 -21.32 -5.87
C ASP A 106 -6.67 -22.27 -6.94
N ASN A 107 -7.94 -22.07 -7.26
CA ASN A 107 -8.45 -22.25 -8.62
C ASN A 107 -8.57 -20.85 -9.20
N ILE A 108 -7.48 -20.35 -9.80
CA ILE A 108 -7.41 -19.03 -10.45
C ILE A 108 -8.32 -19.05 -11.70
N THR A 109 -9.62 -18.94 -11.47
CA THR A 109 -10.53 -18.44 -12.50
C THR A 109 -10.47 -16.94 -12.36
N PHE A 110 -9.95 -16.28 -13.40
CA PHE A 110 -9.95 -14.83 -13.59
C PHE A 110 -11.25 -14.21 -13.02
N ILE A 111 -11.17 -13.69 -11.80
CA ILE A 111 -12.28 -12.95 -11.20
C ILE A 111 -12.37 -11.67 -12.01
N LYS A 112 -13.49 -11.50 -12.73
CA LYS A 112 -13.81 -10.25 -13.41
C LYS A 112 -13.69 -9.09 -12.41
N PRO A 113 -13.11 -7.95 -12.83
CA PRO A 113 -12.75 -6.87 -11.92
C PRO A 113 -14.01 -6.32 -11.24
N VAL A 114 -13.98 -6.26 -9.90
CA VAL A 114 -14.89 -5.39 -9.15
C VAL A 114 -14.34 -3.98 -9.31
N HIS A 115 -14.85 -3.23 -10.28
CA HIS A 115 -14.76 -1.78 -10.26
C HIS A 115 -15.60 -1.30 -9.07
N ASP A 116 -14.93 -0.93 -7.99
CA ASP A 116 -15.54 -0.13 -6.94
C ASP A 116 -15.57 1.33 -7.42
N ASP A 117 -16.64 1.69 -8.12
CA ASP A 117 -16.91 3.02 -8.68
C ASP A 117 -17.15 4.10 -7.59
N SER A 118 -16.96 3.79 -6.31
CA SER A 118 -17.22 4.74 -5.21
C SER A 118 -16.20 5.90 -5.11
N ASP A 119 -15.12 5.89 -5.88
CA ASP A 119 -14.07 6.95 -5.85
C ASP A 119 -13.84 7.68 -7.19
N ALA A 120 -14.76 7.54 -8.16
CA ALA A 120 -14.74 8.31 -9.42
C ALA A 120 -15.35 9.72 -9.27
N GLY A 121 -15.62 10.17 -8.05
CA GLY A 121 -16.33 11.41 -7.76
C GLY A 121 -15.59 12.33 -6.79
N ARG A 122 -14.55 13.04 -7.26
CA ARG A 122 -14.34 14.45 -6.90
C ARG A 122 -13.40 15.12 -7.89
N ARG A 123 -13.99 16.02 -8.68
CA ARG A 123 -13.29 17.15 -9.31
C ARG A 123 -12.73 18.06 -8.23
#